data_AF-A0A927MBR2-F1
#
_entry.id   AF-A0A927MBR2-F1
#
_cell.length_a   1.000
_cell.length_b   1.000
_cell.length_c   1.000
_cell.angle_alpha   90.00
_cell.angle_beta   90.00
_cell.angle_gamma   90.00
#
_symmetry.space_group_name_H-M   'P 1'
#
loop_
_entity.id
_entity.type
_entity.pdbx_description
1 polymer ?
#
loop_
_entity_poly.entity_id
_entity_poly.type
_entity_poly.pdbx_seq_one_letter_code
_entity_poly.pdbx_strand_id
1 'polypeptide(L)'
;MGHRKLLTLGAVATAFGLALVAGPAQAEPAPNGYPYCNNGSASDPDGDGWGWENNQSCVVRGSRADPAAGTGGGSSAACPSGATCGSYTVSGLGNRKRAITGAGGDTLDLAIAMLETENMTTNYPYGDNKSGDAANFGVFKQNWHMLRNACSRFQGQSSGNYNNGAALNSNLSADMQCLNQAQGYYGIDHWFAGHRNGETGLNNPNTADIQRYRTGVHWIRDQINANGAQGNDTRYWVNVPPI
;
A
#
# COMPACT_ATOMS: atom_id res chain seq x y z
N MET A 1 -8.43 -31.26 -79.95
CA MET A 1 -8.78 -29.97 -80.57
C MET A 1 -10.17 -29.55 -80.08
N GLY A 2 -10.31 -28.30 -79.66
CA GLY A 2 -11.60 -27.67 -79.30
C GLY A 2 -11.99 -27.85 -77.83
N HIS A 3 -12.32 -26.85 -77.01
CA HIS A 3 -12.26 -25.39 -77.06
C HIS A 3 -12.49 -24.93 -75.62
N ARG A 4 -11.70 -23.96 -75.13
CA ARG A 4 -11.89 -23.33 -73.82
C ARG A 4 -13.11 -22.40 -73.87
N LYS A 5 -13.98 -22.44 -72.87
CA LYS A 5 -14.80 -21.29 -72.47
C LYS A 5 -14.70 -21.09 -70.96
N LEU A 6 -14.04 -19.99 -70.59
CA LEU A 6 -14.13 -19.34 -69.29
C LEU A 6 -15.58 -18.85 -69.09
N LEU A 7 -16.13 -19.05 -67.90
CA LEU A 7 -17.27 -18.29 -67.40
C LEU A 7 -17.01 -18.00 -65.91
N THR A 8 -17.04 -16.72 -65.60
CA THR A 8 -16.63 -16.10 -64.35
C THR A 8 -17.84 -15.81 -63.46
N LEU A 9 -17.64 -15.95 -62.15
CA LEU A 9 -18.21 -15.20 -61.01
C LEU A 9 -19.73 -15.22 -60.74
N GLY A 10 -20.05 -15.46 -59.46
CA GLY A 10 -21.35 -15.15 -58.86
C GLY A 10 -21.58 -15.79 -57.49
N ALA A 11 -20.69 -15.60 -56.52
CA ALA A 11 -20.96 -16.01 -55.13
C ALA A 11 -21.93 -15.00 -54.49
N VAL A 12 -23.16 -15.42 -54.21
CA VAL A 12 -24.14 -14.66 -53.43
C VAL A 12 -23.80 -14.81 -51.96
N ALA A 13 -23.24 -13.75 -51.35
CA ALA A 13 -23.03 -13.68 -49.91
C ALA A 13 -24.25 -13.02 -49.25
N THR A 14 -25.02 -13.81 -48.52
CA THR A 14 -26.12 -13.36 -47.67
C THR A 14 -25.54 -12.62 -46.47
N ALA A 15 -25.68 -11.29 -46.44
CA ALA A 15 -25.29 -10.48 -45.28
C ALA A 15 -26.32 -10.66 -44.15
N PHE A 16 -25.99 -11.45 -43.13
CA PHE A 16 -26.65 -11.37 -41.83
C PHE A 16 -26.14 -10.08 -41.14
N GLY A 17 -26.98 -9.05 -41.13
CA GLY A 17 -26.75 -7.85 -40.35
C GLY A 17 -26.84 -8.17 -38.87
N LEU A 18 -25.69 -8.37 -38.21
CA LEU A 18 -25.59 -8.43 -36.76
C LEU A 18 -25.74 -7.01 -36.23
N ALA A 19 -26.94 -6.64 -35.79
CA ALA A 19 -27.15 -5.41 -35.04
C ALA A 19 -26.48 -5.56 -33.67
N LEU A 20 -25.33 -4.92 -33.49
CA LEU A 20 -24.70 -4.73 -32.20
C LEU A 20 -25.60 -3.81 -31.36
N VAL A 21 -26.39 -4.40 -30.47
CA VAL A 21 -27.00 -3.69 -29.36
C VAL A 21 -25.88 -3.25 -28.43
N ALA A 22 -25.50 -1.98 -28.51
CA ALA A 22 -24.64 -1.35 -27.51
C ALA A 22 -25.41 -1.33 -26.18
N GLY A 23 -25.06 -2.24 -25.26
CA GLY A 23 -25.48 -2.14 -23.87
C GLY A 23 -24.96 -0.83 -23.26
N PRO A 24 -25.57 -0.35 -22.15
CA PRO A 24 -25.07 0.84 -21.48
C PRO A 24 -23.60 0.64 -21.13
N ALA A 25 -22.75 1.59 -21.52
CA ALA A 25 -21.32 1.58 -21.21
C ALA A 25 -21.17 1.50 -19.69
N GLN A 26 -20.89 0.31 -19.15
CA GLN A 26 -20.42 0.19 -17.78
C GLN A 26 -19.09 0.93 -17.73
N ALA A 27 -18.98 1.91 -16.82
CA ALA A 27 -17.75 2.66 -16.65
C ALA A 27 -16.62 1.67 -16.35
N GLU A 28 -15.73 1.47 -17.33
CA GLU A 28 -14.62 0.54 -17.17
C GLU A 28 -13.76 0.97 -15.97
N PRO A 29 -13.42 0.06 -15.05
CA PRO A 29 -12.50 0.37 -13.97
C PRO A 29 -11.13 0.76 -14.53
N ALA A 30 -10.39 1.57 -13.77
CA ALA A 30 -9.02 1.93 -14.10
C ALA A 30 -8.15 0.65 -14.19
N PRO A 31 -7.05 0.67 -14.97
CA PRO A 31 -6.16 -0.50 -15.12
C PRO A 31 -5.59 -1.10 -13.83
N ASN A 32 -5.63 -0.35 -12.72
CA ASN A 32 -5.24 -0.82 -11.38
C ASN A 32 -6.39 -1.51 -10.62
N GLY A 33 -7.55 -1.74 -11.26
CA GLY A 33 -8.68 -2.49 -10.72
C GLY A 33 -9.70 -1.67 -9.92
N TYR A 34 -9.47 -0.38 -9.71
CA TYR A 34 -10.38 0.51 -8.98
C TYR A 34 -11.36 1.23 -9.92
N PRO A 35 -12.59 1.55 -9.49
CA PRO A 35 -13.51 2.36 -10.30
C PRO A 35 -12.97 3.78 -10.47
N TYR A 36 -13.36 4.47 -11.55
CA TYR A 36 -13.09 5.90 -11.66
C TYR A 36 -14.03 6.72 -10.75
N CYS A 37 -13.54 7.84 -10.21
CA CYS A 37 -14.36 8.76 -9.43
C CYS A 37 -15.41 9.43 -10.31
N ASN A 38 -16.68 9.35 -9.91
CA ASN A 38 -17.80 9.92 -10.65
C ASN A 38 -17.78 11.46 -10.58
N ASN A 39 -17.34 12.04 -9.45
CA ASN A 39 -17.18 13.49 -9.31
C ASN A 39 -15.77 13.98 -9.71
N GLY A 40 -14.95 13.11 -10.33
CA GLY A 40 -13.60 13.46 -10.76
C GLY A 40 -12.75 14.00 -9.62
N SER A 41 -12.01 15.08 -9.87
CA SER A 41 -11.12 15.70 -8.89
C SER A 41 -11.83 16.33 -7.69
N ALA A 42 -13.16 16.50 -7.72
CA ALA A 42 -13.90 16.97 -6.55
C ALA A 42 -13.92 15.92 -5.41
N SER A 43 -13.70 14.65 -5.74
CA SER A 43 -13.55 13.56 -4.78
C SER A 43 -12.11 13.37 -4.30
N ASP A 44 -11.19 14.18 -4.80
CA ASP A 44 -9.75 14.20 -4.50
C ASP A 44 -9.30 15.58 -3.97
N PRO A 45 -9.74 16.01 -2.76
CA PRO A 45 -9.45 17.33 -2.24
C PRO A 45 -7.96 17.57 -1.91
N ASP A 46 -7.20 16.49 -1.68
CA ASP A 46 -5.77 16.50 -1.40
C ASP A 46 -4.91 16.33 -2.67
N GLY A 47 -5.54 16.11 -3.82
CA GLY A 47 -4.91 16.08 -5.13
C GLY A 47 -4.00 14.88 -5.32
N ASP A 48 -4.25 13.78 -4.61
CA ASP A 48 -3.49 12.53 -4.63
C ASP A 48 -3.80 11.57 -5.77
N GLY A 49 -4.82 11.92 -6.56
CA GLY A 49 -5.34 11.14 -7.67
C GLY A 49 -6.36 10.10 -7.23
N TRP A 50 -6.59 9.93 -5.92
CA TRP A 50 -7.60 9.05 -5.36
C TRP A 50 -8.75 9.85 -4.77
N GLY A 51 -9.92 9.24 -4.80
CA GLY A 51 -11.08 9.76 -4.09
C GLY A 51 -11.83 8.68 -3.35
N TRP A 52 -12.82 9.11 -2.57
CA TRP A 52 -13.71 8.21 -1.83
C TRP A 52 -15.17 8.46 -2.22
N GLU A 53 -15.78 7.49 -2.90
CA GLU A 53 -17.17 7.55 -3.34
C GLU A 53 -17.83 6.18 -3.21
N ASN A 54 -19.15 6.14 -2.95
CA ASN A 54 -19.91 4.89 -2.90
C ASN A 54 -19.29 3.83 -1.97
N ASN A 55 -18.71 4.28 -0.85
CA ASN A 55 -18.10 3.42 0.16
C ASN A 55 -16.86 2.62 -0.31
N GLN A 56 -16.17 3.10 -1.35
CA GLN A 56 -14.94 2.52 -1.88
C GLN A 56 -13.98 3.61 -2.41
N SER A 57 -12.71 3.27 -2.53
CA SER A 57 -11.73 4.12 -3.22
C SER A 57 -12.01 4.17 -4.73
N CYS A 58 -11.79 5.34 -5.33
CA CYS A 58 -11.89 5.56 -6.76
C CYS A 58 -10.66 6.29 -7.30
N VAL A 59 -10.35 6.09 -8.57
CA VAL A 59 -9.25 6.76 -9.27
C VAL A 59 -9.78 7.98 -9.99
N VAL A 60 -9.14 9.13 -9.84
CA VAL A 60 -9.45 10.31 -10.68
C VAL A 60 -8.86 10.08 -12.07
N ARG A 61 -9.71 10.09 -13.10
CA ARG A 61 -9.27 9.86 -14.49
C ARG A 61 -8.26 10.91 -14.94
N GLY A 62 -7.17 10.47 -15.57
CA GLY A 62 -6.07 11.33 -16.00
C GLY A 62 -5.14 11.81 -14.87
N SER A 63 -5.39 11.40 -13.62
CA SER A 63 -4.54 11.77 -12.48
C SER A 63 -3.29 10.89 -12.39
N ARG A 64 -2.43 11.20 -11.41
CA ARG A 64 -1.27 10.34 -11.07
C ARG A 64 -1.64 8.93 -10.64
N ALA A 65 -2.88 8.70 -10.22
CA ALA A 65 -3.37 7.37 -9.84
C ALA A 65 -3.99 6.61 -11.03
N ASP A 66 -4.17 7.25 -12.20
CA ASP A 66 -4.73 6.64 -13.41
C ASP A 66 -3.63 6.05 -14.30
N PRO A 67 -3.45 4.71 -14.33
CA PRO A 67 -2.40 4.10 -15.15
C PRO A 67 -2.71 4.15 -16.65
N ALA A 68 -3.96 4.46 -17.05
CA ALA A 68 -4.35 4.61 -18.45
C ALA A 68 -3.95 5.98 -19.03
N ALA A 69 -3.56 6.95 -18.18
CA ALA A 69 -3.02 8.23 -18.60
C ALA A 69 -1.61 8.03 -19.18
N GLY A 70 -1.56 7.54 -20.42
CA GLY A 70 -0.33 7.14 -21.09
C GLY A 70 0.70 8.27 -21.22
N THR A 71 1.97 7.88 -21.02
CA THR A 71 3.24 8.55 -21.32
C THR A 71 3.80 9.56 -20.30
N GLY A 72 4.70 9.05 -19.47
CA GLY A 72 5.73 9.80 -18.75
C GLY A 72 6.42 8.86 -17.76
N GLY A 73 7.60 8.34 -18.12
CA GLY A 73 8.35 7.38 -17.31
C GLY A 73 8.40 7.78 -15.84
N GLY A 74 8.31 6.77 -14.96
CA GLY A 74 8.24 6.87 -13.50
C GLY A 74 9.02 8.05 -12.96
N SER A 75 8.32 9.19 -12.85
CA SER A 75 8.83 10.35 -12.18
C SER A 75 8.66 9.99 -10.72
N SER A 76 9.77 9.66 -10.04
CA SER A 76 9.79 9.64 -8.59
C SER A 76 9.05 10.88 -8.14
N ALA A 77 7.88 10.71 -7.51
CA ALA A 77 7.10 11.86 -7.07
C ALA A 77 8.03 12.73 -6.23
N ALA A 78 7.90 14.06 -6.32
CA ALA A 78 8.69 14.95 -5.49
C ALA A 78 8.62 14.48 -4.03
N CYS A 79 9.76 14.56 -3.33
CA CYS A 79 9.79 14.14 -1.93
C CYS A 79 8.76 14.91 -1.11
N PRO A 80 8.22 14.31 -0.04
CA PRO A 80 7.42 15.03 0.93
C PRO A 80 8.13 16.31 1.37
N SER A 81 7.37 17.39 1.57
CA SER A 81 7.93 18.70 1.92
C SER A 81 8.90 18.60 3.10
N GLY A 82 10.12 19.08 2.90
CA GLY A 82 11.18 19.07 3.93
C GLY A 82 11.82 17.70 4.20
N ALA A 83 11.54 16.67 3.42
CA ALA A 83 12.18 15.35 3.52
C ALA A 83 13.10 15.06 2.34
N THR A 84 14.10 14.20 2.56
CA THR A 84 14.82 13.52 1.48
C THR A 84 14.17 12.16 1.23
N CYS A 85 14.15 11.72 -0.01
CA CYS A 85 13.51 10.48 -0.43
C CYS A 85 14.18 9.90 -1.67
N GLY A 86 13.82 8.69 -2.04
CA GLY A 86 14.25 8.10 -3.30
C GLY A 86 13.83 6.64 -3.44
N SER A 87 14.51 5.95 -4.35
CA SER A 87 14.37 4.51 -4.51
C SER A 87 15.69 3.84 -4.89
N TYR A 88 15.82 2.56 -4.56
CA TYR A 88 16.92 1.70 -5.00
C TYR A 88 16.47 0.23 -4.99
N THR A 89 17.24 -0.64 -5.64
CA THR A 89 16.92 -2.08 -5.68
C THR A 89 17.51 -2.80 -4.47
N VAL A 90 16.70 -3.61 -3.80
CA VAL A 90 17.11 -4.50 -2.69
C VAL A 90 16.82 -5.93 -3.13
N SER A 91 17.88 -6.71 -3.37
CA SER A 91 17.75 -8.08 -3.88
C SER A 91 16.89 -8.94 -2.96
N GLY A 92 15.85 -9.57 -3.54
CA GLY A 92 14.92 -10.45 -2.81
C GLY A 92 13.80 -9.73 -2.07
N LEU A 93 13.75 -8.38 -2.08
CA LEU A 93 12.69 -7.62 -1.43
C LEU A 93 11.30 -7.94 -2.02
N GLY A 94 11.20 -8.23 -3.32
CA GLY A 94 9.94 -8.62 -3.96
C GLY A 94 9.35 -9.91 -3.38
N ASN A 95 10.20 -10.88 -3.01
CA ASN A 95 9.74 -12.08 -2.29
C ASN A 95 9.22 -11.73 -0.90
N ARG A 96 9.86 -10.78 -0.22
CA ARG A 96 9.43 -10.36 1.11
C ARG A 96 8.11 -9.59 1.07
N LYS A 97 7.92 -8.69 0.10
CA LYS A 97 6.64 -8.02 -0.13
C LYS A 97 5.52 -9.03 -0.38
N ARG A 98 5.75 -10.03 -1.24
CA ARG A 98 4.82 -11.15 -1.47
C ARG A 98 4.50 -11.94 -0.20
N ALA A 99 5.46 -12.12 0.70
CA ALA A 99 5.22 -12.80 1.98
C ALA A 99 4.30 -11.97 2.89
N ILE A 100 4.48 -10.64 2.94
CA ILE A 100 3.60 -9.74 3.71
C ILE A 100 2.19 -9.72 3.12
N THR A 101 2.05 -9.55 1.81
CA THR A 101 0.72 -9.56 1.17
C THR A 101 0.06 -10.93 1.26
N GLY A 102 0.83 -12.02 1.14
CA GLY A 102 0.35 -13.39 1.36
C GLY A 102 -0.08 -13.68 2.81
N ALA A 103 0.41 -12.91 3.78
CA ALA A 103 -0.02 -12.95 5.18
C ALA A 103 -1.23 -12.05 5.47
N GLY A 104 -1.81 -11.42 4.44
CA GLY A 104 -3.00 -10.58 4.54
C GLY A 104 -2.71 -9.08 4.63
N GLY A 105 -1.47 -8.63 4.39
CA GLY A 105 -1.12 -7.22 4.36
C GLY A 105 -1.49 -6.53 3.05
N ASP A 106 -1.77 -5.24 3.12
CA ASP A 106 -2.04 -4.38 1.96
C ASP A 106 -0.82 -3.52 1.56
N THR A 107 -0.99 -2.59 0.62
CA THR A 107 0.11 -1.70 0.21
C THR A 107 0.52 -0.73 1.32
N LEU A 108 -0.38 -0.33 2.23
CA LEU A 108 -0.04 0.52 3.35
C LEU A 108 0.86 -0.25 4.33
N ASP A 109 0.57 -1.52 4.59
CA ASP A 109 1.42 -2.38 5.43
C ASP A 109 2.81 -2.59 4.80
N LEU A 110 2.88 -2.77 3.48
CA LEU A 110 4.16 -2.78 2.77
C LEU A 110 4.91 -1.46 2.97
N ALA A 111 4.24 -0.32 2.88
CA ALA A 111 4.86 0.98 3.05
C ALA A 111 5.39 1.21 4.47
N ILE A 112 4.62 0.79 5.49
CA ILE A 112 5.04 0.80 6.90
C ILE A 112 6.31 -0.04 7.05
N ALA A 113 6.28 -1.34 6.68
CA ALA A 113 7.45 -2.21 6.80
C ALA A 113 8.67 -1.71 6.01
N MET A 114 8.45 -1.10 4.83
CA MET A 114 9.50 -0.54 3.98
C MET A 114 10.20 0.65 4.62
N LEU A 115 9.46 1.47 5.37
CA LEU A 115 10.02 2.59 6.09
C LEU A 115 10.85 2.13 7.29
N GLU A 116 10.41 1.08 7.99
CA GLU A 116 11.06 0.58 9.21
C GLU A 116 12.39 -0.13 8.97
N THR A 117 12.50 -0.92 7.90
CA THR A 117 13.74 -1.64 7.56
C THR A 117 13.94 -1.77 6.06
N GLU A 118 15.20 -1.89 5.63
CA GLU A 118 15.54 -2.01 4.21
C GLU A 118 14.98 -3.27 3.55
N ASN A 119 15.05 -4.39 4.25
CA ASN A 119 14.69 -5.71 3.74
C ASN A 119 13.34 -6.22 4.27
N MET A 120 12.59 -5.42 5.03
CA MET A 120 11.34 -5.81 5.69
C MET A 120 11.50 -7.08 6.54
N THR A 121 12.58 -7.15 7.33
CA THR A 121 12.88 -8.29 8.23
C THR A 121 12.98 -7.82 9.68
N THR A 122 13.16 -8.76 10.60
CA THR A 122 13.38 -8.49 12.03
C THR A 122 14.85 -8.56 12.43
N ASN A 123 15.79 -8.45 11.48
CA ASN A 123 17.23 -8.49 11.73
C ASN A 123 17.76 -7.11 12.14
N TYR A 124 17.09 -6.46 13.07
CA TYR A 124 17.55 -5.25 13.75
C TYR A 124 17.89 -5.59 15.22
N PRO A 125 18.60 -4.73 15.96
CA PRO A 125 18.93 -5.00 17.36
C PRO A 125 17.69 -5.37 18.18
N TYR A 126 17.82 -6.30 19.12
CA TYR A 126 16.67 -6.78 19.89
C TYR A 126 15.89 -5.63 20.54
N GLY A 127 14.57 -5.63 20.36
CA GLY A 127 13.71 -4.55 20.84
C GLY A 127 14.01 -3.17 20.24
N ASP A 128 14.79 -3.10 19.15
CA ASP A 128 15.36 -1.86 18.60
C ASP A 128 16.19 -1.07 19.63
N ASN A 129 16.92 -1.79 20.49
CA ASN A 129 17.64 -1.28 21.66
C ASN A 129 16.75 -0.58 22.71
N LYS A 130 15.44 -0.85 22.68
CA LYS A 130 14.46 -0.35 23.65
C LYS A 130 13.95 -1.50 24.53
N SER A 131 13.37 -1.15 25.66
CA SER A 131 12.81 -2.10 26.64
C SER A 131 11.45 -1.62 27.14
N GLY A 132 10.72 -2.52 27.83
CA GLY A 132 9.38 -2.22 28.33
C GLY A 132 8.43 -1.84 27.18
N ASP A 133 7.58 -0.85 27.43
CA ASP A 133 6.56 -0.38 26.48
C ASP A 133 7.13 0.16 25.16
N ALA A 134 8.40 0.57 25.13
CA ALA A 134 9.06 1.08 23.94
C ALA A 134 9.72 -0.01 23.08
N ALA A 135 9.86 -1.25 23.56
CA ALA A 135 10.50 -2.32 22.81
C ALA A 135 9.75 -2.63 21.50
N ASN A 136 10.48 -2.71 20.38
CA ASN A 136 9.90 -2.91 19.05
C ASN A 136 10.05 -4.36 18.54
N PHE A 137 8.96 -4.93 18.02
CA PHE A 137 8.90 -6.30 17.49
C PHE A 137 8.26 -6.39 16.11
N GLY A 138 8.57 -7.45 15.37
CA GLY A 138 8.02 -7.70 14.05
C GLY A 138 8.63 -6.83 12.96
N VAL A 139 8.18 -7.01 11.72
CA VAL A 139 8.69 -6.25 10.57
C VAL A 139 8.23 -4.81 10.55
N PHE A 140 7.14 -4.52 11.26
CA PHE A 140 6.59 -3.18 11.40
C PHE A 140 7.21 -2.44 12.59
N LYS A 141 8.11 -3.06 13.37
CA LYS A 141 8.65 -2.50 14.62
C LYS A 141 7.54 -2.04 15.59
N GLN A 142 6.47 -2.81 15.73
CA GLN A 142 5.37 -2.50 16.65
C GLN A 142 5.88 -2.40 18.09
N ASN A 143 5.58 -1.30 18.78
CA ASN A 143 6.01 -1.13 20.17
C ASN A 143 5.14 -1.95 21.14
N TRP A 144 5.74 -2.40 22.24
CA TRP A 144 5.07 -3.25 23.22
C TRP A 144 3.82 -2.61 23.84
N HIS A 145 3.81 -1.28 24.01
CA HIS A 145 2.63 -0.57 24.51
C HIS A 145 1.41 -0.83 23.63
N MET A 146 1.53 -0.66 22.32
CA MET A 146 0.40 -0.93 21.41
C MET A 146 0.04 -2.42 21.39
N LEU A 147 1.04 -3.30 21.35
CA LEU A 147 0.83 -4.74 21.32
C LEU A 147 0.04 -5.23 22.54
N ARG A 148 0.44 -4.86 23.75
CA ARG A 148 -0.19 -5.34 25.00
C ARG A 148 -1.57 -4.71 25.30
N ASN A 149 -1.95 -3.67 24.58
CA ASN A 149 -3.24 -3.00 24.73
C ASN A 149 -4.24 -3.39 23.64
N ALA A 150 -3.77 -3.66 22.41
CA ALA A 150 -4.66 -3.89 21.27
C ALA A 150 -4.55 -5.28 20.63
N CYS A 151 -3.41 -5.99 20.74
CA CYS A 151 -3.30 -7.34 20.19
C CYS A 151 -3.79 -8.37 21.21
N SER A 152 -4.84 -9.12 20.87
CA SER A 152 -5.41 -10.22 21.66
C SER A 152 -4.37 -11.23 22.17
N ARG A 153 -3.28 -11.46 21.42
CA ARG A 153 -2.15 -12.32 21.82
C ARG A 153 -1.44 -11.83 23.10
N PHE A 154 -1.45 -10.53 23.34
CA PHE A 154 -0.69 -9.86 24.39
C PHE A 154 -1.57 -9.01 25.32
N GLN A 155 -2.86 -8.92 25.06
CA GLN A 155 -3.78 -8.03 25.75
C GLN A 155 -3.77 -8.29 27.26
N GLY A 156 -3.61 -7.22 28.05
CA GLY A 156 -3.61 -7.27 29.51
C GLY A 156 -2.27 -7.67 30.14
N GLN A 157 -1.23 -7.91 29.34
CA GLN A 157 0.12 -8.10 29.88
C GLN A 157 0.72 -6.78 30.37
N SER A 158 1.65 -6.86 31.32
CA SER A 158 2.35 -5.70 31.87
C SER A 158 3.49 -5.23 30.95
N SER A 159 3.98 -4.02 31.18
CA SER A 159 5.16 -3.49 30.50
C SER A 159 6.40 -4.37 30.68
N GLY A 160 6.58 -4.99 31.86
CA GLY A 160 7.70 -5.88 32.15
C GLY A 160 7.72 -7.18 31.33
N ASN A 161 6.59 -7.55 30.72
CA ASN A 161 6.46 -8.75 29.90
C ASN A 161 6.86 -8.54 28.42
N TYR A 162 7.50 -7.42 28.09
CA TYR A 162 7.81 -7.04 26.71
C TYR A 162 8.55 -8.12 25.89
N ASN A 163 9.35 -8.97 26.54
CA ASN A 163 10.02 -10.09 25.86
C ASN A 163 9.06 -11.07 25.17
N ASN A 164 7.79 -11.14 25.59
CA ASN A 164 6.78 -11.95 24.92
C ASN A 164 6.47 -11.46 23.49
N GLY A 165 6.71 -10.17 23.20
CA GLY A 165 6.60 -9.59 21.86
C GLY A 165 7.58 -10.19 20.86
N ALA A 166 8.70 -10.78 21.30
CA ALA A 166 9.68 -11.43 20.43
C ALA A 166 9.09 -12.61 19.62
N ALA A 167 7.94 -13.14 20.04
CA ALA A 167 7.19 -14.12 19.27
C ALA A 167 6.82 -13.62 17.85
N LEU A 168 6.68 -12.31 17.64
CA LEU A 168 6.38 -11.73 16.33
C LEU A 168 7.58 -11.77 15.37
N ASN A 169 8.81 -11.77 15.89
CA ASN A 169 10.02 -11.74 15.06
C ASN A 169 10.20 -13.00 14.19
N SER A 170 9.54 -14.10 14.55
CA SER A 170 9.62 -15.37 13.81
C SER A 170 8.27 -15.82 13.24
N ASN A 171 7.20 -15.04 13.43
CA ASN A 171 5.86 -15.40 13.00
C ASN A 171 5.17 -14.21 12.32
N LEU A 172 5.38 -14.10 11.01
CA LEU A 172 4.80 -13.02 10.19
C LEU A 172 3.27 -12.99 10.24
N SER A 173 2.60 -14.14 10.30
CA SER A 173 1.14 -14.18 10.38
C SER A 173 0.62 -13.59 11.70
N ALA A 174 1.29 -13.91 12.82
CA ALA A 174 0.96 -13.30 14.11
C ALA A 174 1.30 -11.80 14.14
N ASP A 175 2.39 -11.39 13.50
CA ASP A 175 2.80 -9.98 13.38
C ASP A 175 1.74 -9.16 12.62
N MET A 176 1.33 -9.63 11.45
CA MET A 176 0.22 -9.07 10.67
C MET A 176 -1.09 -9.03 11.46
N GLN A 177 -1.44 -10.11 12.16
CA GLN A 177 -2.65 -10.14 12.96
C GLN A 177 -2.63 -9.10 14.07
N CYS A 178 -1.50 -8.92 14.77
CA CYS A 178 -1.36 -7.89 15.78
C CYS A 178 -1.42 -6.48 15.18
N LEU A 179 -0.83 -6.27 14.00
CA LEU A 179 -0.91 -4.98 13.28
C LEU A 179 -2.37 -4.63 12.98
N ASN A 180 -3.10 -5.55 12.36
CA ASN A 180 -4.51 -5.35 11.99
C ASN A 180 -5.40 -5.10 13.22
N GLN A 181 -5.17 -5.82 14.32
CA GLN A 181 -5.88 -5.59 15.57
C GLN A 181 -5.56 -4.22 16.17
N ALA A 182 -4.30 -3.81 16.16
CA ALA A 182 -3.89 -2.50 16.64
C ALA A 182 -4.50 -1.36 15.79
N GLN A 183 -4.43 -1.45 14.46
CA GLN A 183 -5.04 -0.46 13.58
C GLN A 183 -6.56 -0.41 13.75
N GLY A 184 -7.23 -1.56 13.89
CA GLY A 184 -8.67 -1.63 14.15
C GLY A 184 -9.09 -1.09 15.52
N TYR A 185 -8.27 -1.31 16.55
CA TYR A 185 -8.54 -0.85 17.92
C TYR A 185 -8.39 0.66 18.06
N TYR A 186 -7.29 1.23 17.55
CA TYR A 186 -6.99 2.65 17.69
C TYR A 186 -7.64 3.51 16.60
N GLY A 187 -7.98 2.92 15.45
CA GLY A 187 -8.20 3.67 14.21
C GLY A 187 -6.87 4.13 13.61
N ILE A 188 -6.78 4.22 12.29
CA ILE A 188 -5.50 4.41 11.60
C ILE A 188 -4.74 5.68 12.02
N ASP A 189 -5.45 6.79 12.25
CA ASP A 189 -4.85 8.07 12.63
C ASP A 189 -4.18 8.02 14.01
N HIS A 190 -4.89 7.47 15.00
CA HIS A 190 -4.38 7.27 16.34
C HIS A 190 -3.35 6.14 16.39
N TRP A 191 -3.49 5.13 15.53
CA TRP A 191 -2.49 4.08 15.39
C TRP A 191 -1.15 4.67 14.95
N PHE A 192 -1.11 5.55 13.94
CA PHE A 192 0.14 6.21 13.53
C PHE A 192 0.80 6.96 14.69
N ALA A 193 0.01 7.65 15.50
CA ALA A 193 0.51 8.38 16.66
C ALA A 193 1.11 7.45 17.71
N GLY A 194 0.38 6.38 18.08
CA GLY A 194 0.85 5.37 19.02
C GLY A 194 2.02 4.56 18.50
N HIS A 195 2.04 4.27 17.20
CA HIS A 195 3.09 3.48 16.56
C HIS A 195 4.39 4.27 16.57
N ARG A 196 4.28 5.55 16.22
CA ARG A 196 5.42 6.46 16.18
C ARG A 196 5.97 6.76 17.57
N ASN A 197 5.12 7.13 18.55
CA ASN A 197 5.59 7.68 19.82
C ASN A 197 4.89 7.10 21.06
N GLY A 198 4.43 5.86 20.99
CA GLY A 198 3.82 5.12 22.10
C GLY A 198 2.64 5.86 22.74
N GLU A 199 2.48 5.70 24.05
CA GLU A 199 1.44 6.37 24.83
C GLU A 199 1.50 7.91 24.73
N THR A 200 2.70 8.48 24.66
CA THR A 200 2.89 9.92 24.48
C THR A 200 2.31 10.39 23.14
N GLY A 201 2.49 9.61 22.08
CA GLY A 201 1.88 9.88 20.77
C GLY A 201 0.36 9.77 20.83
N LEU A 202 -0.19 8.74 21.48
CA LEU A 202 -1.64 8.60 21.66
C LEU A 202 -2.27 9.81 22.37
N ASN A 203 -1.58 10.37 23.36
CA ASN A 203 -2.02 11.56 24.10
C ASN A 203 -1.83 12.87 23.34
N ASN A 204 -0.96 12.89 22.31
CA ASN A 204 -0.71 14.05 21.47
C ASN A 204 -0.50 13.65 20.00
N PRO A 205 -1.57 13.29 19.28
CA PRO A 205 -1.46 12.62 17.98
C PRO A 205 -1.04 13.54 16.82
N ASN A 206 -1.04 14.86 17.03
CA ASN A 206 -0.87 15.85 15.97
C ASN A 206 0.51 16.52 15.96
N THR A 207 1.54 15.89 16.53
CA THR A 207 2.90 16.45 16.49
C THR A 207 3.47 16.45 15.07
N ALA A 208 4.36 17.40 14.78
CA ALA A 208 5.05 17.47 13.48
C ALA A 208 5.85 16.19 13.15
N ASP A 209 6.35 15.48 14.17
CA ASP A 209 7.06 14.21 13.99
C ASP A 209 6.11 13.09 13.54
N ILE A 210 4.95 12.94 14.18
CA ILE A 210 3.93 11.97 13.79
C ILE A 210 3.44 12.27 12.37
N GLN A 211 3.23 13.54 12.04
CA GLN A 211 2.81 13.94 10.70
C GLN A 211 3.89 13.65 9.64
N ARG A 212 5.17 13.85 9.97
CA ARG A 212 6.29 13.49 9.07
C ARG A 212 6.35 11.98 8.82
N TYR A 213 6.22 11.17 9.87
CA TYR A 213 6.19 9.71 9.74
C TYR A 213 5.02 9.26 8.86
N ARG A 214 3.79 9.72 9.18
CA ARG A 214 2.57 9.42 8.42
C ARG A 214 2.71 9.81 6.95
N THR A 215 3.19 11.01 6.67
CA THR A 215 3.40 11.51 5.30
C THR A 215 4.44 10.65 4.56
N GLY A 216 5.52 10.25 5.23
CA GLY A 216 6.53 9.36 4.65
C GLY A 216 5.96 7.99 4.26
N VAL A 217 5.15 7.39 5.13
CA VAL A 217 4.45 6.12 4.84
C VAL A 217 3.50 6.27 3.65
N HIS A 218 2.65 7.29 3.62
CA HIS A 218 1.73 7.48 2.49
C HIS A 218 2.47 7.75 1.17
N TRP A 219 3.55 8.54 1.18
CA TRP A 219 4.36 8.75 -0.02
C TRP A 219 4.94 7.43 -0.56
N ILE A 220 5.46 6.56 0.33
CA ILE A 220 5.96 5.24 -0.07
C ILE A 220 4.84 4.39 -0.66
N ARG A 221 3.67 4.33 0.00
CA ARG A 221 2.47 3.63 -0.50
C ARG A 221 2.12 4.09 -1.92
N ASP A 222 2.11 5.40 -2.14
CA ASP A 222 1.76 5.99 -3.43
C ASP A 222 2.80 5.64 -4.51
N GLN A 223 4.09 5.62 -4.16
CA GLN A 223 5.11 5.14 -5.09
C GLN A 223 4.92 3.67 -5.45
N ILE A 224 4.58 2.82 -4.47
CA ILE A 224 4.34 1.39 -4.73
C ILE A 224 3.14 1.21 -5.67
N ASN A 225 2.03 1.91 -5.41
CA ASN A 225 0.83 1.85 -6.22
C ASN A 225 1.05 2.37 -7.64
N ALA A 226 1.65 3.56 -7.78
CA ALA A 226 1.87 4.20 -9.08
C ALA A 226 2.78 3.40 -10.01
N ASN A 227 3.70 2.59 -9.45
CA ASN A 227 4.69 1.83 -10.22
C ASN A 227 4.43 0.32 -10.24
N GLY A 228 3.30 -0.17 -9.69
CA GLY A 228 3.02 -1.60 -9.61
C GLY A 228 4.11 -2.40 -8.87
N ALA A 229 4.71 -1.79 -7.84
CA ALA A 229 5.92 -2.29 -7.21
C ALA A 229 5.67 -3.27 -6.04
N GLN A 230 4.46 -3.79 -5.89
CA GLN A 230 4.08 -4.69 -4.79
C GLN A 230 4.84 -6.02 -4.83
N GLY A 231 5.39 -6.42 -5.98
CA GLY A 231 6.11 -7.68 -6.16
C GLY A 231 7.56 -7.55 -6.63
N ASN A 232 8.08 -6.35 -6.85
CA ASN A 232 9.46 -6.17 -7.35
C ASN A 232 10.44 -5.86 -6.22
N ASP A 233 11.73 -5.79 -6.56
CA ASP A 233 12.82 -5.55 -5.63
C ASP A 233 13.06 -4.05 -5.34
N THR A 234 12.22 -3.14 -5.85
CA THR A 234 12.39 -1.70 -5.64
C THR A 234 11.96 -1.30 -4.23
N ARG A 235 12.89 -0.75 -3.45
CA ARG A 235 12.59 -0.06 -2.20
C ARG A 235 12.40 1.43 -2.49
N TYR A 236 11.31 2.00 -1.98
CA TYR A 236 11.12 3.44 -1.83
C TYR A 236 11.42 3.83 -0.40
N TRP A 237 12.00 5.02 -0.20
CA TRP A 237 12.39 5.47 1.13
C TRP A 237 12.16 6.96 1.30
N VAL A 238 11.87 7.35 2.54
CA VAL A 238 11.81 8.74 3.00
C VAL A 238 12.65 8.81 4.26
N ASN A 239 13.51 9.82 4.39
CA ASN A 239 14.28 10.03 5.60
C ASN A 239 13.37 10.60 6.70
N VAL A 240 13.01 9.75 7.64
CA VAL A 240 12.30 10.12 8.87
C VAL A 240 13.28 9.88 10.03
N PRO A 241 13.73 10.92 10.75
CA PRO A 241 14.66 10.75 11.86
C PRO A 241 14.13 9.76 12.91
N PRO A 242 14.96 8.89 13.51
CA PRO A 242 14.53 8.03 14.61
C PRO A 242 14.18 8.84 15.86
N ILE A 243 13.36 8.26 16.74
CA ILE A 243 13.08 8.74 18.10
C ILE A 243 13.42 7.67 19.15
#